data_AF-A0A6M1STP9-F1
#
_entry.id   AF-A0A6M1STP9-F1
#
_cell.length_a   1.000
_cell.length_b   1.000
_cell.length_c   1.000
_cell.angle_alpha   90.00
_cell.angle_beta   90.00
_cell.angle_gamma   90.00
#
_symmetry.space_group_name_H-M   'P 1'
#
loop_
_entity.id
_entity.type
_entity.pdbx_description
1 polymer ?
#
loop_
_entity_poly.entity_id
_entity_poly.type
_entity_poly.pdbx_seq_one_letter_code
_entity_poly.pdbx_strand_id
1 'polypeptide(L)' 'MTTKEKWFPEDWEYSSAPNLYYYNGLKVKRVEQDQGKVELITRDRNHTRHSVLAEGLREAMKKMEARL' A
#
# COMPACT_ATOMS: atom_id res chain seq x y z
N MET A 1 -9.77 7.41 -24.34
CA MET A 1 -9.71 6.59 -23.12
C MET A 1 -8.25 6.46 -22.73
N THR A 2 -7.79 7.29 -21.79
CA THR A 2 -6.37 7.37 -21.41
C THR A 2 -5.95 6.12 -20.65
N THR A 3 -4.96 5.44 -21.22
CA THR A 3 -4.19 4.29 -20.75
C THR A 3 -3.84 4.41 -19.26
N LYS A 4 -4.63 3.78 -18.39
CA LYS A 4 -4.21 3.46 -17.01
C LYS A 4 -3.44 2.14 -17.03
N GLU A 5 -2.28 2.12 -17.68
CA GLU A 5 -1.40 0.96 -17.63
C GLU A 5 -0.64 0.92 -16.29
N LYS A 6 -0.98 -0.07 -15.47
CA LYS A 6 -0.04 -1.04 -14.85
C LYS A 6 1.14 -0.51 -14.02
N TRP A 7 0.91 0.30 -13.00
CA TRP A 7 1.94 0.56 -11.97
C TRP A 7 1.63 -0.03 -10.60
N PHE A 8 0.43 -0.58 -10.42
CA PHE A 8 -0.05 -1.13 -9.17
C PHE A 8 -0.42 -2.61 -9.34
N PRO A 9 -0.23 -3.45 -8.32
CA PRO A 9 -0.66 -4.84 -8.38
C PRO A 9 -2.18 -4.92 -8.57
N GLU A 10 -2.68 -5.96 -9.25
CA GLU A 10 -4.08 -6.05 -9.71
C GLU A 10 -5.10 -5.96 -8.55
N ASP A 11 -4.73 -6.45 -7.37
CA ASP A 11 -5.62 -6.53 -6.20
C ASP A 11 -5.64 -5.27 -5.31
N TRP A 12 -4.94 -4.20 -5.71
CA TRP A 12 -4.93 -2.93 -4.96
C TRP A 12 -5.95 -1.95 -5.51
N GLU A 13 -6.88 -1.54 -4.65
CA GLU A 13 -7.86 -0.51 -4.96
C GLU A 13 -7.42 0.85 -4.41
N TYR A 14 -7.57 1.90 -5.21
CA TYR A 14 -7.33 3.26 -4.74
C TYR A 14 -8.50 3.76 -3.91
N SER A 15 -8.19 4.32 -2.74
CA SER A 15 -9.16 5.14 -2.03
C SER A 15 -9.30 6.51 -2.73
N SER A 16 -10.41 7.19 -2.48
CA SER A 16 -10.56 8.61 -2.83
C SER A 16 -9.55 9.51 -2.10
N ALA A 17 -8.98 9.03 -0.99
CA ALA A 17 -7.91 9.70 -0.27
C ALA A 17 -6.53 9.29 -0.83
N PRO A 18 -5.62 10.24 -1.13
CA PRO A 18 -4.36 9.98 -1.85
C PRO A 18 -3.34 9.13 -1.08
N ASN A 19 -3.51 9.03 0.25
CA ASN A 19 -2.64 8.27 1.14
C ASN A 19 -3.28 6.96 1.64
N LEU A 20 -4.37 6.51 1.00
CA LEU A 20 -5.10 5.32 1.40
C LEU A 20 -5.35 4.40 0.20
N TYR A 21 -5.20 3.10 0.48
CA TYR A 21 -5.45 2.02 -0.46
C TYR A 21 -6.26 0.93 0.24
N TYR A 22 -6.89 0.06 -0.54
CA TYR A 22 -7.48 -1.18 -0.07
C TYR A 22 -6.79 -2.37 -0.72
N TYR A 23 -6.52 -3.40 0.08
CA TYR A 23 -5.96 -4.67 -0.39
C TYR A 23 -6.63 -5.79 0.41
N ASN A 24 -7.26 -6.75 -0.28
CA ASN A 24 -8.01 -7.86 0.35
C ASN A 24 -9.04 -7.41 1.41
N GLY A 25 -9.68 -6.26 1.19
CA GLY A 25 -10.63 -5.66 2.13
C GLY A 25 -9.98 -5.01 3.38
N LEU A 26 -8.65 -4.95 3.44
CA LEU A 26 -7.91 -4.25 4.48
C LEU A 26 -7.56 -2.83 4.03
N LYS A 27 -7.67 -1.87 4.95
CA LYS A 27 -7.33 -0.47 4.71
C LYS A 27 -5.84 -0.24 4.96
N VAL A 28 -5.10 0.06 3.89
CA VAL A 28 -3.66 0.32 3.92
C VAL A 28 -3.39 1.81 3.79
N LYS A 29 -2.67 2.39 4.75
CA LYS A 29 -2.25 3.80 4.76
C LYS A 29 -0.82 3.93 4.27
N ARG A 30 -0.60 4.82 3.30
CA ARG A 30 0.72 5.30 2.87
C ARG A 30 1.16 6.46 3.75
N VAL A 31 2.41 6.40 4.18
CA VAL A 31 3.13 7.45 4.89
C VAL A 31 4.42 7.70 4.12
N GLU A 32 4.64 8.93 3.71
CA GLU A 32 5.93 9.33 3.14
C GLU A 32 6.91 9.55 4.28
N GLN A 33 8.09 8.96 4.15
CA GLN A 33 9.17 9.06 5.11
C GLN A 33 10.30 9.90 4.52
N ASP A 34 11.21 10.35 5.38
CA ASP A 34 12.38 11.08 4.94
C ASP A 34 13.23 10.27 3.95
N GLN A 35 13.94 10.99 3.08
CA GLN A 35 14.83 10.40 2.06
C GLN A 35 14.10 9.60 0.96
N GLY A 36 12.84 9.94 0.66
CA GLY A 36 12.10 9.34 -0.46
C GLY A 36 11.56 7.93 -0.17
N LYS A 37 11.62 7.47 1.08
CA LYS A 37 11.08 6.17 1.48
C LYS A 37 9.57 6.25 1.66
N VAL A 38 8.90 5.13 1.43
CA VAL A 38 7.45 4.97 1.62
C VAL A 38 7.20 3.88 2.64
N GLU A 39 6.44 4.21 3.67
CA GLU A 39 5.90 3.24 4.62
C GLU A 39 4.42 2.95 4.31
N LEU A 40 4.06 1.68 4.24
CA LEU A 40 2.67 1.24 4.24
C LEU A 40 2.33 0.66 5.61
N ILE A 41 1.17 1.04 6.14
CA ILE A 41 0.68 0.62 7.45
C ILE A 41 -0.74 0.09 7.29
N THR A 42 -1.04 -1.08 7.84
CA THR A 42 -2.39 -1.64 7.87
C THR A 42 -2.65 -2.33 9.21
N ARG A 43 -3.91 -2.67 9.45
CA ARG A 43 -4.31 -3.59 10.51
C ARG A 43 -5.07 -4.75 9.87
N ASP A 44 -4.68 -5.97 10.21
CA ASP A 44 -5.38 -7.16 9.75
C ASP A 44 -6.73 -7.36 10.48
N ARG A 45 -7.43 -8.43 10.14
CA ARG A 45 -8.72 -8.79 10.75
C ARG A 45 -8.62 -9.15 12.24
N ASN A 46 -7.41 -9.46 12.72
CA ASN A 46 -7.11 -9.73 14.12
C ASN A 46 -6.67 -8.46 14.87
N HIS A 47 -6.83 -7.28 14.27
CA HIS A 47 -6.35 -5.99 14.77
C HIS A 47 -4.82 -5.90 14.96
N THR A 48 -4.05 -6.81 14.37
CA THR A 48 -2.58 -6.76 14.41
C THR A 48 -2.08 -5.70 13.44
N ARG A 49 -1.20 -4.81 13.91
CA ARG A 49 -0.59 -3.78 13.07
C ARG A 49 0.53 -4.39 12.23
N HIS A 50 0.44 -4.21 10.92
CA HIS A 50 1.51 -4.51 9.98
C HIS A 50 2.05 -3.21 9.38
N SER A 51 3.37 -3.11 9.26
CA SER A 51 4.03 -1.98 8.59
C SER A 51 5.22 -2.46 7.77
N VAL A 52 5.39 -1.89 6.60
CA VAL A 52 6.51 -2.16 5.70
C VAL A 52 7.08 -0.87 5.15
N LEU A 53 8.42 -0.76 5.15
CA LEU A 53 9.17 0.37 4.63
C LEU A 53 9.92 -0.05 3.36
N ALA A 54 9.89 0.79 2.34
CA ALA A 54 10.63 0.57 1.10
C ALA A 54 11.04 1.89 0.43
N GLU A 55 11.91 1.83 -0.57
CA GLU A 55 12.38 3.02 -1.31
C GLU A 55 11.33 3.56 -2.29
N GLY A 56 10.24 2.84 -2.49
CA GLY A 56 9.14 3.29 -3.34
C GLY A 56 7.84 2.55 -3.07
N LEU A 57 6.74 3.14 -3.52
CA LEU A 57 5.40 2.63 -3.27
C LEU A 57 5.20 1.19 -3.79
N ARG A 58 5.69 0.90 -4.99
CA ARG A 58 5.56 -0.43 -5.61
C ARG A 58 6.25 -1.52 -4.80
N GLU A 59 7.44 -1.23 -4.29
CA GLU A 59 8.19 -2.18 -3.46
C GLU A 59 7.51 -2.33 -2.09
N ALA A 60 7.02 -1.23 -1.51
CA ALA A 60 6.28 -1.27 -0.26
C ALA A 60 5.01 -2.14 -0.40
N MET A 61 4.29 -2.03 -1.52
CA MET A 61 3.10 -2.85 -1.80
C MET A 61 3.45 -4.33 -1.86
N LYS A 62 4.47 -4.73 -2.63
CA LYS A 62 4.91 -6.13 -2.69
C LYS A 62 5.33 -6.69 -1.32
N LYS A 63 6.03 -5.89 -0.51
CA LYS A 63 6.39 -6.28 0.86
C LYS A 63 5.16 -6.44 1.75
N MET A 64 4.15 -5.60 1.58
CA MET A 64 2.89 -5.70 2.31
C MET A 64 2.12 -6.96 1.91
N GLU A 65 2.03 -7.26 0.62
CA GLU A 65 1.40 -8.48 0.10
C GLU A 65 2.04 -9.74 0.66
N ALA A 66 3.39 -9.79 0.72
CA ALA A 66 4.11 -10.93 1.28
C ALA A 66 3.95 -11.07 2.81
N ARG A 67 3.43 -10.05 3.49
CA ARG A 67 3.29 -10.00 4.95
C ARG A 67 1.86 -10.30 5.43
N LEU A 68 0.86 -10.10 4.58
CA LEU A 68 -0.56 -10.29 4.88
C LEU A 68 -1.06 -11.63 4.37
#